data_AF-C0CJ21-F1
#
_entry.id   AF-C0CJ21-F1
#
_cell.length_a   1.000
_cell.length_b   1.000
_cell.length_c   1.000
_cell.angle_alpha   90.00
_cell.angle_beta   90.00
_cell.angle_gamma   90.00
#
_symmetry.space_group_name_H-M   'P 1'
#
loop_
_entity.id
_entity.type
_entity.pdbx_description
1 polymer ?
#
loop_
_entity_poly.entity_id
_entity_poly.type
_entity_poly.pdbx_seq_one_letter_code
_entity_poly.pdbx_strand_id
1 'polypeptide(L)'
;MKKIWQGLCLALAAAFYLLAVSARGEMGQNENVICVKLQNYFLDVQEAEQILHSEEKLEEPFRCLFWGSLGKRQMENPTLMRNTEVSCVGIYGDGNLYDERIHTLSKEDLDGCILDEKTAVELFGTVQAVGKEITMGGRAYTVRQVLRTREREALFSAGDEQQFTWVNLSRGEDASWTAAQE
;
A
#
# COMPACT_ATOMS: atom_id res chain seq x y z
N MET A 1 4.94 -32.24 42.22
CA MET A 1 5.55 -30.99 41.69
C MET A 1 5.98 -31.11 40.23
N LYS A 2 6.84 -32.08 39.84
CA LYS A 2 7.33 -32.25 38.45
C LYS A 2 6.22 -32.42 37.39
N LYS A 3 5.18 -33.21 37.70
CA LYS A 3 4.01 -33.43 36.81
C LYS A 3 3.14 -32.19 36.62
N ILE A 4 3.01 -31.34 37.65
CA ILE A 4 2.25 -30.09 37.60
C ILE A 4 2.99 -29.07 36.73
N TRP A 5 4.31 -29.00 36.85
CA TRP A 5 5.17 -28.16 36.01
C TRP A 5 5.13 -28.58 34.54
N GLN A 6 5.16 -29.89 34.26
CA GLN A 6 5.03 -30.42 32.90
C GLN A 6 3.67 -30.10 32.27
N GLY A 7 2.57 -30.21 33.04
CA GLY A 7 1.24 -29.82 32.58
C GLY A 7 1.14 -28.33 32.25
N LEU A 8 1.74 -27.47 33.08
CA LEU A 8 1.79 -26.03 32.85
C LEU A 8 2.57 -25.68 31.58
N CYS A 9 3.74 -26.31 31.37
CA CYS A 9 4.55 -26.09 30.15
C CYS A 9 3.81 -26.52 28.88
N LEU A 10 3.08 -27.64 28.92
CA LEU A 10 2.28 -28.11 27.77
C LEU A 10 1.11 -27.16 27.47
N ALA A 11 0.44 -26.65 28.50
CA ALA A 11 -0.64 -25.68 28.32
C ALA A 11 -0.14 -24.35 27.73
N LEU A 12 1.02 -23.86 28.19
CA LEU A 12 1.68 -22.68 27.63
C LEU A 12 2.10 -22.89 26.18
N ALA A 13 2.69 -24.05 25.85
CA ALA A 13 3.07 -24.38 24.48
C ALA A 13 1.84 -24.43 23.55
N ALA A 14 0.73 -25.01 24.02
CA ALA A 14 -0.53 -25.04 23.27
C ALA A 14 -1.10 -23.62 23.08
N ALA A 15 -1.05 -22.76 24.11
CA ALA A 15 -1.49 -21.38 24.00
C ALA A 15 -0.64 -20.57 22.98
N PHE A 16 0.69 -20.71 23.02
CA PHE A 16 1.57 -20.08 22.03
C PHE A 16 1.34 -20.62 20.62
N TYR A 17 1.08 -21.92 20.47
CA TYR A 17 0.75 -22.52 19.17
C TYR A 17 -0.56 -21.96 18.62
N LEU A 18 -1.61 -21.84 19.44
CA LEU A 18 -2.89 -21.26 19.03
C LEU A 18 -2.76 -19.79 18.63
N LEU A 19 -1.99 -18.99 19.38
CA LEU A 19 -1.69 -17.60 19.03
C LEU A 19 -0.91 -17.48 17.72
N ALA A 20 0.04 -18.39 17.48
CA ALA A 20 0.81 -18.42 16.24
C ALA A 20 -0.07 -18.80 15.03
N VAL A 21 -1.01 -19.74 15.20
CA VAL A 21 -1.96 -20.13 14.16
C VAL A 21 -2.96 -19.00 13.86
N SER A 22 -3.48 -18.30 14.88
CA SER A 22 -4.35 -17.14 14.65
C SER A 22 -3.63 -16.00 13.94
N ALA A 23 -2.36 -15.74 14.30
CA ALA A 23 -1.52 -14.76 13.59
C ALA A 23 -1.17 -15.20 12.16
N ARG A 24 -1.25 -16.49 11.84
CA ARG A 24 -1.02 -17.00 10.48
C ARG A 24 -2.14 -16.63 9.51
N GLY A 25 -3.38 -16.52 10.01
CA GLY A 25 -4.51 -16.02 9.21
C GLY A 25 -4.31 -14.58 8.73
N GLU A 26 -3.56 -13.78 9.49
CA GLU A 26 -3.18 -12.41 9.10
C GLU A 26 -2.02 -12.39 8.07
N MET A 27 -1.26 -13.49 7.92
CA MET A 27 -0.16 -13.60 6.96
C MET A 27 -0.59 -14.05 5.55
N GLY A 28 -1.87 -14.36 5.33
CA GLY A 28 -2.43 -14.68 4.01
C GLY A 28 -2.62 -13.44 3.11
N GLN A 29 -2.37 -12.24 3.62
CA GLN A 29 -2.46 -11.01 2.86
C GLN A 29 -1.38 -11.03 1.76
N ASN A 30 -1.83 -11.05 0.50
CA ASN A 30 -1.05 -11.08 -0.74
C ASN A 30 -0.64 -12.47 -1.30
N GLU A 31 -1.28 -13.59 -0.91
CA GLU A 31 -0.95 -14.93 -1.47
C GLU A 31 -1.02 -14.99 -3.02
N ASN A 32 -1.72 -14.05 -3.66
CA ASN A 32 -1.89 -13.98 -5.12
C ASN A 32 -1.21 -12.77 -5.80
N VAL A 33 -0.37 -11.99 -5.11
CA VAL A 33 0.34 -10.85 -5.70
C VAL A 33 1.78 -11.23 -6.05
N ILE A 34 2.11 -11.16 -7.34
CA ILE A 34 3.47 -11.32 -7.85
C ILE A 34 4.13 -9.94 -7.92
N CYS A 35 5.25 -9.76 -7.22
CA CYS A 35 6.03 -8.53 -7.23
C CYS A 35 7.28 -8.69 -8.08
N VAL A 36 7.39 -7.90 -9.15
CA VAL A 36 8.48 -7.96 -10.14
C VAL A 36 9.31 -6.69 -10.06
N LYS A 37 10.62 -6.85 -9.83
CA LYS A 37 11.58 -5.75 -9.90
C LYS A 37 12.10 -5.58 -11.32
N LEU A 38 11.97 -4.38 -11.87
CA LEU A 38 12.53 -4.04 -13.18
C LEU A 38 14.03 -3.78 -13.04
N GLN A 39 14.82 -4.40 -13.93
CA GLN A 39 16.27 -4.21 -13.99
C GLN A 39 16.66 -3.69 -15.36
N ASN A 40 17.46 -2.63 -15.40
CA ASN A 40 18.05 -2.01 -16.61
C ASN A 40 17.07 -1.27 -17.54
N TYR A 41 15.76 -1.33 -17.30
CA TYR A 41 14.76 -0.57 -18.01
C TYR A 41 13.66 -0.18 -17.02
N PHE A 42 13.36 1.12 -16.95
CA PHE A 42 12.34 1.67 -16.06
C PHE A 42 11.24 2.25 -16.92
N LEU A 43 10.01 1.83 -16.62
CA LEU A 43 8.83 2.27 -17.36
C LEU A 43 8.45 3.68 -16.95
N ASP A 44 8.04 4.50 -17.91
CA ASP A 44 7.34 5.76 -17.61
C ASP A 44 5.82 5.57 -17.49
N VAL A 45 5.10 6.66 -17.21
CA VAL A 45 3.63 6.66 -17.06
C VAL A 45 2.92 6.29 -18.36
N GLN A 46 3.43 6.72 -19.53
CA GLN A 46 2.78 6.44 -20.81
C GLN A 46 2.91 4.96 -21.17
N GLU A 47 4.07 4.37 -20.92
CA GLU A 47 4.31 2.94 -21.12
C GLU A 47 3.45 2.10 -20.16
N ALA A 48 3.36 2.50 -18.88
CA ALA A 48 2.48 1.84 -17.91
C ALA A 48 1.00 1.92 -18.33
N GLU A 49 0.54 3.08 -18.82
CA GLU A 49 -0.81 3.26 -19.35
C GLU A 49 -1.09 2.36 -20.55
N GLN A 50 -0.16 2.28 -21.49
CA GLN A 50 -0.28 1.39 -22.66
C GLN A 50 -0.38 -0.08 -22.23
N ILE A 51 0.41 -0.51 -21.26
CA ILE A 51 0.35 -1.87 -20.72
C ILE A 51 -1.03 -2.13 -20.10
N LEU A 52 -1.51 -1.25 -19.21
CA LEU A 52 -2.84 -1.40 -18.61
C LEU A 52 -3.94 -1.46 -19.67
N HIS A 53 -3.90 -0.56 -20.65
CA HIS A 53 -4.90 -0.52 -21.71
C HIS A 53 -4.84 -1.73 -22.65
N SER A 54 -3.67 -2.34 -22.82
CA SER A 54 -3.52 -3.59 -23.56
C SER A 54 -4.04 -4.79 -22.77
N GLU A 55 -3.83 -4.80 -21.46
CA GLU A 55 -4.25 -5.86 -20.54
C GLU A 55 -5.77 -5.90 -20.40
N GLU A 56 -6.43 -4.75 -20.28
CA GLU A 56 -7.89 -4.60 -20.23
C GLU A 56 -8.64 -5.24 -21.42
N LYS A 57 -7.94 -5.48 -22.54
CA LYS A 57 -8.52 -6.06 -23.76
C LYS A 57 -8.40 -7.58 -23.82
N LEU A 58 -7.67 -8.21 -22.89
CA LEU A 58 -7.52 -9.66 -22.83
C LEU A 58 -8.76 -10.31 -22.22
N GLU A 59 -8.99 -11.59 -22.54
CA GLU A 59 -10.12 -12.35 -21.96
C GLU A 59 -9.93 -12.58 -20.46
N GLU A 60 -8.68 -12.75 -20.02
CA GLU A 60 -8.30 -12.94 -18.60
C GLU A 60 -7.26 -11.87 -18.20
N PRO A 61 -7.70 -10.64 -17.87
CA PRO A 61 -6.79 -9.54 -17.57
C PRO A 61 -6.16 -9.69 -16.17
N PHE A 62 -4.87 -9.36 -16.07
CA PHE A 62 -4.22 -9.11 -14.79
C PHE A 62 -4.59 -7.73 -14.24
N ARG A 63 -4.75 -7.66 -12.91
CA ARG A 63 -4.68 -6.38 -12.18
C ARG A 63 -3.21 -6.03 -12.04
N CYS A 64 -2.85 -4.79 -12.38
CA CYS A 64 -1.46 -4.34 -12.37
C CYS A 64 -1.31 -3.04 -11.57
N LEU A 65 -0.16 -2.92 -10.91
CA LEU A 65 0.30 -1.71 -10.24
C LEU A 65 1.77 -1.48 -10.54
N PHE A 66 2.07 -0.32 -11.08
CA PHE A 66 3.43 0.16 -11.31
C PHE A 66 3.80 1.11 -10.18
N TRP A 67 4.97 0.94 -9.59
CA TRP A 67 5.40 1.82 -8.51
C TRP A 67 6.92 2.03 -8.46
N GLY A 68 7.31 3.16 -7.87
CA GLY A 68 8.70 3.57 -7.78
C GLY A 68 8.93 4.66 -6.73
N SER A 69 10.16 4.77 -6.26
CA SER A 69 10.51 5.80 -5.29
C SER A 69 10.50 7.19 -5.93
N LEU A 70 9.87 8.14 -5.28
CA LEU A 70 10.01 9.59 -5.52
C LEU A 70 11.17 10.19 -4.70
N GLY A 71 11.90 9.35 -3.96
CA GLY A 71 12.92 9.74 -3.01
C GLY A 71 12.35 10.25 -1.68
N LYS A 72 13.24 10.72 -0.80
CA LYS A 72 12.81 11.42 0.41
C LYS A 72 12.42 12.86 0.08
N ARG A 73 11.28 13.31 0.58
CA ARG A 73 10.76 14.66 0.37
C ARG A 73 10.34 15.28 1.69
N GLN A 74 10.52 16.59 1.79
CA GLN A 74 9.91 17.36 2.87
C GLN A 74 8.43 17.55 2.58
N MET A 75 7.62 17.23 3.57
CA MET A 75 6.18 17.46 3.59
C MET A 75 5.85 18.45 4.69
N GLU A 76 4.92 19.36 4.41
CA GLU A 76 4.59 20.44 5.33
C GLU A 76 3.09 20.50 5.56
N ASN A 77 2.71 20.85 6.78
CA ASN A 77 1.37 21.30 7.11
C ASN A 77 1.42 22.84 7.17
N PRO A 78 0.88 23.55 6.17
CA PRO A 78 0.98 25.00 6.10
C PRO A 78 0.20 25.69 7.23
N THR A 79 -0.84 25.05 7.76
CA THR A 79 -1.68 25.62 8.83
C THR A 79 -1.00 25.52 10.20
N LEU A 80 -0.33 24.41 10.48
CA LEU A 80 0.29 24.14 11.79
C LEU A 80 1.79 24.49 11.85
N MET A 81 2.38 24.94 10.72
CA MET A 81 3.82 25.19 10.58
C MET A 81 4.67 24.00 11.02
N ARG A 82 4.20 22.80 10.71
CA ARG A 82 4.91 21.55 10.97
C ARG A 82 5.44 20.99 9.67
N ASN A 83 6.60 20.35 9.72
CA ASN A 83 7.16 19.67 8.57
C ASN A 83 7.81 18.36 9.00
N THR A 84 7.97 17.46 8.04
CA THR A 84 8.68 16.21 8.24
C THR A 84 9.18 15.64 6.92
N GLU A 85 10.38 15.07 6.93
CA GLU A 85 10.93 14.38 5.77
C GLU A 85 10.43 12.94 5.75
N VAL A 86 9.85 12.47 4.64
CA VAL A 86 9.33 11.10 4.48
C VAL A 86 9.74 10.51 3.14
N SER A 87 9.84 9.18 3.06
CA SER A 87 10.05 8.47 1.79
C SER A 87 8.76 8.52 0.98
N CYS A 88 8.82 9.07 -0.24
CA CYS A 88 7.66 9.15 -1.11
C CYS A 88 7.70 8.06 -2.19
N VAL A 89 6.54 7.55 -2.54
CA VAL A 89 6.36 6.51 -3.57
C VAL A 89 5.28 6.98 -4.55
N GLY A 90 5.60 6.91 -5.83
CA GLY A 90 4.65 7.14 -6.92
C GLY A 90 4.05 5.81 -7.35
N ILE A 91 2.72 5.75 -7.46
CA ILE A 91 1.98 4.57 -7.88
C ILE A 91 1.09 4.86 -9.10
N TYR A 92 0.92 3.88 -9.98
CA TYR A 92 0.03 3.97 -11.13
C TYR A 92 -0.64 2.61 -11.40
N GLY A 93 -1.97 2.60 -11.48
CA GLY A 93 -2.77 1.37 -11.54
C GLY A 93 -3.48 1.08 -10.23
N ASP A 94 -3.63 -0.20 -9.90
CA ASP A 94 -4.45 -0.63 -8.77
C ASP A 94 -3.70 -0.56 -7.42
N GLY A 95 -3.91 0.51 -6.67
CA GLY A 95 -3.23 0.76 -5.38
C GLY A 95 -3.44 -0.34 -4.34
N ASN A 96 -4.52 -1.13 -4.43
CA ASN A 96 -4.78 -2.27 -3.57
C ASN A 96 -3.68 -3.35 -3.68
N LEU A 97 -2.96 -3.39 -4.79
CA LEU A 97 -1.82 -4.30 -4.98
C LEU A 97 -0.55 -3.82 -4.27
N TYR A 98 -0.48 -2.58 -3.80
CA TYR A 98 0.61 -2.09 -2.93
C TYR A 98 0.36 -2.53 -1.48
N ASP A 99 -0.87 -2.28 -1.03
CA ASP A 99 -1.41 -2.64 0.27
C ASP A 99 -2.92 -2.79 0.09
N GLU A 100 -3.49 -3.95 0.45
CA GLU A 100 -4.91 -4.28 0.24
C GLU A 100 -5.89 -3.30 0.91
N ARG A 101 -5.39 -2.49 1.85
CA ARG A 101 -6.20 -1.47 2.53
C ARG A 101 -6.34 -0.21 1.69
N ILE A 102 -5.57 -0.04 0.62
CA ILE A 102 -5.65 1.12 -0.28
C ILE A 102 -6.84 0.96 -1.21
N HIS A 103 -7.77 1.91 -1.15
CA HIS A 103 -8.96 1.94 -2.00
C HIS A 103 -9.39 3.35 -2.41
N THR A 104 -8.61 4.38 -2.04
CA THR A 104 -9.01 5.81 -2.19
C THR A 104 -8.17 6.60 -3.18
N LEU A 105 -7.00 6.09 -3.58
CA LEU A 105 -6.07 6.79 -4.47
C LEU A 105 -6.17 6.16 -5.87
N SER A 106 -6.86 6.84 -6.79
CA SER A 106 -6.93 6.43 -8.20
C SER A 106 -5.83 7.09 -9.03
N LYS A 107 -5.55 6.53 -10.21
CA LYS A 107 -4.54 7.08 -11.14
C LYS A 107 -4.84 8.51 -11.60
N GLU A 108 -6.10 8.94 -11.58
CA GLU A 108 -6.55 10.30 -11.92
C GLU A 108 -6.43 11.29 -10.76
N ASP A 109 -6.29 10.82 -9.52
CA ASP A 109 -6.21 11.67 -8.32
C ASP A 109 -4.78 12.20 -8.10
N LEU A 110 -4.33 13.07 -9.01
CA LEU A 110 -2.98 13.67 -8.97
C LEU A 110 -2.75 14.62 -7.80
N ASP A 111 -3.81 15.04 -7.10
CA ASP A 111 -3.76 15.91 -5.93
C ASP A 111 -4.00 15.12 -4.62
N GLY A 112 -4.14 13.80 -4.70
CA GLY A 112 -4.32 12.92 -3.55
C GLY A 112 -3.01 12.38 -3.00
N CYS A 113 -3.00 12.09 -1.69
CA CYS A 113 -1.93 11.31 -1.09
C CYS A 113 -2.45 10.36 0.01
N ILE A 114 -1.70 9.31 0.28
CA ILE A 114 -1.90 8.43 1.44
C ILE A 114 -0.69 8.56 2.34
N LEU A 115 -0.93 8.75 3.63
CA LEU A 115 0.14 8.90 4.63
C LEU A 115 0.22 7.68 5.53
N ASP A 116 1.42 7.34 5.99
CA ASP A 116 1.56 6.48 7.16
C ASP A 116 1.11 7.20 8.46
N GLU A 117 0.74 6.42 9.47
CA GLU A 117 0.28 6.87 10.78
C GLU A 117 1.24 7.87 11.44
N LYS A 118 2.55 7.61 11.36
CA LYS A 118 3.57 8.44 12.00
C LYS A 118 3.70 9.79 11.30
N THR A 119 3.72 9.80 9.97
CA THR A 119 3.75 11.03 9.17
C THR A 119 2.50 11.88 9.43
N ALA A 120 1.31 11.26 9.51
CA ALA A 120 0.08 11.96 9.87
C ALA A 120 0.16 12.61 11.26
N VAL A 121 0.66 11.90 12.27
CA VAL A 121 0.82 12.44 13.63
C VAL A 121 1.86 13.56 13.68
N GLU A 122 2.97 13.45 12.96
CA GLU A 122 3.99 14.50 12.92
C GLU A 122 3.44 15.79 12.29
N LEU A 123 2.72 15.67 11.16
CA LEU A 123 2.16 16.83 10.44
C LEU A 123 0.90 17.42 11.10
N PHE A 124 0.02 16.59 11.67
CA PHE A 124 -1.30 17.01 12.14
C PHE A 124 -1.52 16.84 13.65
N GLY A 125 -0.63 16.16 14.36
CA GLY A 125 -0.80 15.78 15.77
C GLY A 125 -1.84 14.67 15.99
N THR A 126 -2.38 14.10 14.93
CA THR A 126 -3.42 13.07 14.97
C THR A 126 -3.40 12.22 13.71
N VAL A 127 -3.88 10.99 13.81
CA VAL A 127 -4.12 10.09 12.66
C VAL A 127 -5.35 10.49 11.85
N GLN A 128 -6.21 11.36 12.42
CA GLN A 128 -7.41 11.90 11.75
C GLN A 128 -7.02 13.04 10.80
N ALA A 129 -6.25 12.70 9.76
CA ALA A 129 -5.74 13.64 8.77
C ALA A 129 -6.48 13.61 7.43
N VAL A 130 -7.37 12.63 7.21
CA VAL A 130 -8.15 12.52 5.97
C VAL A 130 -8.92 13.81 5.68
N GLY A 131 -8.88 14.25 4.43
CA GLY A 131 -9.47 15.50 3.94
C GLY A 131 -8.66 16.76 4.26
N LYS A 132 -7.53 16.65 4.98
CA LYS A 132 -6.65 17.78 5.25
C LYS A 132 -5.59 17.92 4.16
N GLU A 133 -5.06 19.12 4.05
CA GLU A 133 -4.04 19.48 3.06
C GLU A 133 -2.63 19.39 3.64
N ILE A 134 -1.70 18.89 2.84
CA ILE A 134 -0.25 19.00 3.00
C ILE A 134 0.35 19.68 1.79
N THR A 135 1.55 20.22 1.91
CA THR A 135 2.34 20.70 0.77
C THR A 135 3.62 19.88 0.62
N MET A 136 4.00 19.61 -0.63
CA MET A 136 5.26 18.97 -0.99
C MET A 136 5.80 19.62 -2.26
N GLY A 137 7.02 20.16 -2.21
CA GLY A 137 7.63 20.83 -3.37
C GLY A 137 6.83 22.03 -3.90
N GLY A 138 6.10 22.72 -3.01
CA GLY A 138 5.25 23.86 -3.37
C GLY A 138 3.88 23.50 -3.97
N ARG A 139 3.56 22.21 -4.15
CA ARG A 139 2.24 21.73 -4.56
C ARG A 139 1.43 21.23 -3.37
N ALA A 140 0.14 21.54 -3.36
CA ALA A 140 -0.81 21.07 -2.36
C ALA A 140 -1.34 19.67 -2.69
N TYR A 141 -1.51 18.83 -1.68
CA TYR A 141 -2.11 17.51 -1.78
C TYR A 141 -3.12 17.30 -0.65
N THR A 142 -4.22 16.62 -0.95
CA THR A 142 -5.24 16.22 0.02
C THR A 142 -4.98 14.80 0.51
N VAL A 143 -4.94 14.62 1.82
CA VAL A 143 -4.83 13.29 2.43
C VAL A 143 -6.12 12.51 2.18
N ARG A 144 -6.04 11.45 1.37
CA ARG A 144 -7.17 10.56 1.07
C ARG A 144 -7.33 9.46 2.10
N GLN A 145 -6.22 9.00 2.66
CA GLN A 145 -6.21 7.91 3.63
C GLN A 145 -4.97 8.01 4.53
N VAL A 146 -5.11 7.45 5.74
CA VAL A 146 -3.98 7.23 6.64
C VAL A 146 -3.87 5.74 6.91
N LEU A 147 -2.71 5.15 6.63
CA LEU A 147 -2.44 3.74 6.79
C LEU A 147 -1.58 3.47 8.00
N ARG A 148 -1.89 2.38 8.70
CA ARG A 148 -1.04 1.87 9.78
C ARG A 148 -0.05 0.88 9.20
N THR A 149 1.15 1.36 8.92
CA THR A 149 2.27 0.60 8.36
C THR A 149 3.49 0.67 9.28
N ARG A 150 4.40 -0.30 9.16
CA ARG A 150 5.72 -0.21 9.80
C ARG A 150 6.65 0.73 9.05
N GLU A 151 6.57 0.70 7.73
CA GLU A 151 7.34 1.58 6.87
C GLU A 151 6.77 2.99 6.91
N ARG A 152 7.68 3.96 6.92
CA ARG A 152 7.36 5.38 6.99
C ARG A 152 7.39 5.97 5.58
N GLU A 153 6.23 5.93 4.93
CA GLU A 153 6.07 6.25 3.52
C GLU A 153 4.80 7.09 3.28
N ALA A 154 4.87 7.89 2.22
CA ALA A 154 3.72 8.59 1.66
C ALA A 154 3.55 8.20 0.19
N LEU A 155 2.32 7.82 -0.19
CA LEU A 155 1.98 7.36 -1.54
C LEU A 155 1.26 8.47 -2.29
N PHE A 156 1.60 8.61 -3.57
CA PHE A 156 1.04 9.60 -4.48
C PHE A 156 0.74 8.93 -5.81
N SER A 157 -0.30 9.38 -6.51
CA SER A 157 -0.49 9.01 -7.91
C SER A 157 0.68 9.54 -8.73
N ALA A 158 1.23 8.68 -9.59
CA ALA A 158 2.39 9.01 -10.40
C ALA A 158 2.07 10.18 -11.35
N GLY A 159 2.91 11.22 -11.33
CA GLY A 159 2.90 12.26 -12.35
C GLY A 159 3.70 11.85 -13.58
N ASP A 160 3.55 12.59 -14.67
CA ASP A 160 4.06 12.24 -16.01
C ASP A 160 5.56 11.89 -16.09
N GLU A 161 6.40 12.48 -15.23
CA GLU A 161 7.85 12.26 -15.22
C GLU A 161 8.29 11.06 -14.34
N GLN A 162 7.35 10.36 -13.70
CA GLN A 162 7.67 9.25 -12.81
C GLN A 162 8.19 8.05 -13.58
N GLN A 163 9.25 7.44 -13.04
CA GLN A 163 9.76 6.15 -13.49
C GLN A 163 9.44 5.05 -12.48
N PHE A 164 9.03 3.89 -12.99
CA PHE A 164 8.70 2.73 -12.18
C PHE A 164 9.85 1.74 -12.14
N THR A 165 10.08 1.20 -10.95
CA THR A 165 11.12 0.18 -10.71
C THR A 165 10.53 -1.16 -10.31
N TRP A 166 9.23 -1.19 -10.06
CA TRP A 166 8.48 -2.36 -9.63
C TRP A 166 7.13 -2.44 -10.32
N VAL A 167 6.67 -3.67 -10.49
CA VAL A 167 5.32 -4.00 -10.97
C VAL A 167 4.74 -5.07 -10.05
N ASN A 168 3.57 -4.82 -9.48
CA ASN A 168 2.78 -5.81 -8.77
C ASN A 168 1.66 -6.29 -9.69
N LEU A 169 1.50 -7.61 -9.78
CA LEU A 169 0.52 -8.27 -10.63
C LEU A 169 -0.33 -9.18 -9.75
N SER A 170 -1.65 -9.18 -9.97
CA SER A 170 -2.54 -10.16 -9.39
C SER A 170 -3.49 -10.65 -10.46
N ARG A 171 -3.74 -11.96 -10.50
CA ARG A 171 -4.81 -12.47 -11.33
C ARG A 171 -6.11 -12.08 -10.65
N GLY A 172 -7.00 -11.39 -11.37
CA GLY A 172 -8.33 -11.07 -10.85
C GLY A 172 -8.96 -12.35 -10.29
N GLU A 173 -9.49 -12.30 -9.07
CA GLU A 173 -10.22 -13.46 -8.55
C GLU A 173 -11.32 -13.82 -9.54
N ASP A 174 -11.40 -15.09 -9.92
CA ASP A 174 -12.48 -15.59 -10.74
C ASP A 174 -13.81 -15.21 -10.04
N ALA A 175 -14.61 -14.34 -10.65
CA ALA A 175 -15.96 -14.03 -10.23
C ALA A 175 -16.93 -15.25 -10.38
N SER A 176 -16.41 -16.48 -10.33
CA SER A 176 -17.10 -17.71 -10.69
C SER A 176 -17.41 -18.66 -9.53
N TRP A 177 -17.13 -18.31 -8.27
CA TRP A 177 -17.44 -19.19 -7.12
C TRP A 177 -18.37 -18.61 -6.03
N THR A 178 -18.76 -17.33 -6.08
CA THR A 178 -19.77 -16.78 -5.15
C THR A 178 -21.22 -16.99 -5.58
N ALA A 179 -21.48 -17.52 -6.79
CA ALA A 179 -22.84 -17.80 -7.27
C ALA A 179 -23.34 -19.24 -7.00
N ALA A 180 -22.59 -20.06 -6.27
CA ALA A 180 -22.94 -21.47 -6.02
C ALA A 180 -23.39 -21.78 -4.58
N GLN A 181 -23.69 -20.75 -3.77
CA GLN A 181 -24.28 -20.92 -2.44
C GLN A 181 -25.36 -19.88 -2.16
N GLU A 182 -26.47 -19.96 -2.90
CA GLU A 182 -27.81 -19.58 -2.42
C GLU A 182 -28.82 -20.67 -2.81
#